data_AF-A0A2K3IWA5-F1
#
_entry.id   AF-A0A2K3IWA5-F1
#
_cell.length_a   1.000
_cell.length_b   1.000
_cell.length_c   1.000
_cell.angle_alpha   90.00
_cell.angle_beta   90.00
_cell.angle_gamma   90.00
#
_symmetry.space_group_name_H-M   'P 1'
#
loop_
_entity.id
_entity.type
_entity.pdbx_description
1 polymer ?
#
loop_
_entity_poly.entity_id
_entity_poly.type
_entity_poly.pdbx_seq_one_letter_code
_entity_poly.pdbx_strand_id
1 'polypeptide(L)'
;MDQLRKISLIGLTFLLLSITITGIASGQNEIPDEVTWFFGLGAAVCAVVVIFWFVIWILVAIWVYRDAEKRGSSGVLWLLIVIILGIIGIIIWLVVRPPIGGHPKEQASGRMCPNCGRPIPMDSRVCPYCGKQFESFLK
;
A
#
# COMPACT_ATOMS: atom_id res chain seq x y z
N MET A 1 -6.15 -0.54 -12.79
CA MET A 1 -6.37 0.27 -11.57
C MET A 1 -7.81 0.67 -11.41
N ASP A 2 -8.41 1.25 -12.46
CA ASP A 2 -9.85 1.48 -12.52
C ASP A 2 -10.67 0.21 -12.35
N GLN A 3 -10.30 -0.87 -13.03
CA GLN A 3 -11.10 -2.09 -13.08
C GLN A 3 -11.32 -2.73 -11.70
N LEU A 4 -10.33 -2.71 -10.82
CA LEU A 4 -10.46 -3.31 -9.48
C LEU A 4 -11.31 -2.47 -8.52
N ARG A 5 -11.11 -1.15 -8.55
CA ARG A 5 -11.94 -0.20 -7.79
C ARG A 5 -13.36 -0.19 -8.34
N LYS A 6 -13.53 -0.29 -9.66
CA LYS A 6 -14.81 -0.44 -10.35
C LYS A 6 -15.48 -1.76 -9.97
N ILE A 7 -14.78 -2.89 -9.91
CA ILE A 7 -15.36 -4.17 -9.45
C ILE A 7 -15.80 -4.09 -7.99
N SER A 8 -14.98 -3.46 -7.13
CA SER A 8 -15.33 -3.24 -5.72
C SER A 8 -16.51 -2.27 -5.54
N LEU A 9 -16.54 -1.16 -6.29
CA LEU A 9 -17.64 -0.19 -6.33
C LEU A 9 -18.91 -0.79 -6.93
N ILE A 10 -18.81 -1.53 -8.03
CA ILE A 10 -19.93 -2.20 -8.69
C ILE A 10 -20.49 -3.27 -7.76
N GLY A 11 -19.64 -4.07 -7.10
CA GLY A 11 -20.09 -5.03 -6.09
C GLY A 11 -20.79 -4.37 -4.91
N LEU A 12 -20.26 -3.23 -4.42
CA LEU A 12 -20.86 -2.46 -3.34
C LEU A 12 -22.18 -1.79 -3.77
N THR A 13 -22.26 -1.21 -4.97
CA THR A 13 -23.50 -0.60 -5.47
C THR A 13 -24.55 -1.66 -5.77
N PHE A 14 -24.18 -2.84 -6.27
CA PHE A 14 -25.11 -3.96 -6.47
C PHE A 14 -25.64 -4.51 -5.15
N LEU A 15 -24.77 -4.58 -4.13
CA LEU A 15 -25.13 -4.97 -2.77
C LEU A 15 -26.05 -3.94 -2.09
N LEU A 16 -25.79 -2.65 -2.29
CA LEU A 16 -26.68 -1.59 -1.80
C LEU A 16 -28.02 -1.59 -2.54
N LEU A 17 -28.01 -1.81 -3.86
CA LEU A 17 -29.22 -1.91 -4.69
C LEU A 17 -30.09 -3.10 -4.24
N SER A 18 -29.51 -4.27 -4.01
CA SER A 18 -30.26 -5.44 -3.54
C SER A 18 -30.85 -5.22 -2.15
N ILE A 19 -30.11 -4.60 -1.23
CA ILE A 19 -30.62 -4.20 0.09
C ILE A 19 -31.80 -3.23 -0.03
N THR A 20 -31.74 -2.23 -0.94
CA THR A 20 -32.85 -1.30 -1.14
C THR A 20 -34.09 -1.97 -1.76
N ILE A 21 -33.92 -2.94 -2.67
CA ILE A 21 -35.03 -3.70 -3.26
C ILE A 21 -35.73 -4.56 -2.20
N THR A 22 -34.96 -5.24 -1.33
CA THR A 22 -35.51 -5.97 -0.19
C THR A 22 -36.16 -5.04 0.85
N GLY A 23 -35.62 -3.83 1.04
CA GLY A 23 -36.20 -2.81 1.91
C GLY A 23 -37.58 -2.32 1.42
N ILE A 24 -37.75 -2.09 0.11
CA ILE A 24 -39.03 -1.68 -0.47
C ILE A 24 -40.08 -2.81 -0.40
N ALA A 25 -39.65 -4.07 -0.49
CA ALA A 25 -40.53 -5.24 -0.34
C ALA A 25 -41.21 -5.34 1.03
N SER A 26 -40.61 -4.74 2.08
CA SER A 26 -41.21 -4.73 3.43
C SER A 26 -42.48 -3.88 3.56
N GLY A 27 -42.84 -3.09 2.52
CA GLY A 27 -44.02 -2.22 2.52
C GLY A 27 -45.22 -2.72 1.70
N GLN A 28 -45.06 -3.76 0.86
CA GLN A 28 -46.11 -4.28 -0.02
C GLN A 28 -46.17 -5.81 0.08
N ASN A 29 -47.25 -6.35 0.65
CA ASN A 29 -47.44 -7.77 0.96
C ASN A 29 -47.66 -8.70 -0.26
N GLU A 30 -47.33 -8.27 -1.49
CA GLU A 30 -47.68 -8.99 -2.73
C GLU A 30 -46.49 -9.61 -3.47
N ILE A 31 -45.27 -9.54 -2.92
CA ILE A 31 -44.10 -10.17 -3.54
C ILE A 31 -44.01 -11.63 -3.09
N PRO A 32 -43.98 -12.60 -4.01
CA PRO A 32 -43.91 -14.01 -3.64
C PRO A 32 -42.59 -14.33 -2.91
N ASP A 33 -42.70 -15.19 -1.91
CA ASP A 33 -41.65 -15.64 -1.00
C ASP A 33 -40.46 -16.29 -1.74
N GLU A 34 -40.72 -16.95 -2.85
CA GLU A 34 -39.71 -17.50 -3.76
C GLU A 34 -38.74 -16.42 -4.27
N VAL A 35 -39.25 -15.26 -4.69
CA VAL A 35 -38.46 -14.14 -5.22
C VAL A 35 -37.61 -13.50 -4.12
N THR A 36 -38.15 -13.40 -2.91
CA THR A 36 -37.48 -12.80 -1.74
C THR A 36 -36.23 -13.58 -1.33
N TRP A 37 -36.28 -14.92 -1.33
CA TRP A 37 -35.11 -15.76 -1.05
C TRP A 37 -34.05 -15.73 -2.16
N PHE A 38 -34.44 -15.63 -3.45
CA PHE A 38 -33.46 -15.44 -4.53
C PHE A 38 -32.64 -14.15 -4.37
N PHE A 39 -33.29 -13.04 -4.02
CA PHE A 39 -32.59 -11.77 -3.76
C PHE A 39 -31.75 -11.81 -2.47
N GLY A 40 -32.22 -12.49 -1.42
CA GLY A 40 -31.48 -12.69 -0.19
C GLY A 40 -30.19 -13.52 -0.37
N LEU A 41 -30.28 -14.63 -1.11
CA LEU A 41 -29.12 -15.47 -1.45
C LEU A 41 -28.13 -14.72 -2.35
N GLY A 42 -28.63 -13.98 -3.35
CA GLY A 42 -27.80 -13.14 -4.22
C GLY A 42 -27.03 -12.08 -3.44
N ALA A 43 -27.71 -11.37 -2.52
CA ALA A 43 -27.07 -10.38 -1.66
C ALA A 43 -26.00 -10.99 -0.74
N ALA A 44 -26.28 -12.16 -0.15
CA ALA A 44 -25.32 -12.88 0.69
C ALA A 44 -24.08 -13.31 -0.10
N VAL A 45 -24.24 -13.85 -1.31
CA VAL A 45 -23.11 -14.23 -2.18
C VAL A 45 -22.29 -13.00 -2.59
N CYS A 46 -22.93 -11.90 -2.98
CA CYS A 46 -22.22 -10.65 -3.28
C CYS A 46 -21.43 -10.13 -2.06
N ALA A 47 -22.01 -10.20 -0.86
CA ALA A 47 -21.34 -9.80 0.36
C ALA A 47 -20.08 -10.64 0.63
N VAL A 48 -20.17 -11.97 0.50
CA VAL A 48 -19.04 -12.88 0.68
C VAL A 48 -17.91 -12.58 -0.31
N VAL A 49 -18.24 -12.33 -1.58
CA VAL A 49 -17.24 -11.99 -2.60
C VAL A 49 -16.53 -10.67 -2.28
N VAL A 50 -17.27 -9.64 -1.85
CA VAL A 50 -16.69 -8.34 -1.47
C VAL A 50 -15.80 -8.48 -0.24
N ILE A 51 -16.25 -9.20 0.78
CA ILE A 51 -15.48 -9.45 2.01
C ILE A 51 -14.19 -10.20 1.69
N PHE A 52 -14.27 -11.29 0.92
CA PHE A 52 -13.11 -12.07 0.51
C PHE A 52 -12.08 -11.21 -0.24
N TRP A 53 -12.54 -10.36 -1.14
CA TRP A 53 -11.67 -9.42 -1.86
C TRP A 53 -10.98 -8.43 -0.91
N PHE A 54 -11.72 -7.89 0.06
CA PHE A 54 -11.19 -6.94 1.04
C PHE A 54 -10.14 -7.58 1.96
N VAL A 55 -10.39 -8.83 2.38
CA VAL A 55 -9.44 -9.63 3.18
C VAL A 55 -8.14 -9.83 2.42
N ILE A 56 -8.19 -10.20 1.13
CA ILE A 56 -6.98 -10.33 0.30
C ILE A 56 -6.22 -9.01 0.26
N TRP A 57 -6.91 -7.89 0.07
CA TRP A 57 -6.26 -6.58 0.01
C TRP A 57 -5.56 -6.21 1.33
N ILE A 58 -6.19 -6.49 2.47
CA ILE A 58 -5.59 -6.29 3.80
C ILE A 58 -4.36 -7.21 3.98
N LEU A 59 -4.44 -8.48 3.60
CA LEU A 59 -3.32 -9.42 3.68
C LEU A 59 -2.13 -8.94 2.86
N VAL A 60 -2.37 -8.39 1.66
CA VAL A 60 -1.33 -7.79 0.83
C VAL A 60 -0.74 -6.55 1.49
N ALA A 61 -1.55 -5.67 2.08
CA ALA A 61 -1.06 -4.49 2.81
C ALA A 61 -0.17 -4.88 4.00
N ILE A 62 -0.58 -5.88 4.80
CA ILE A 62 0.22 -6.44 5.91
C ILE A 62 1.52 -7.06 5.38
N TRP A 63 1.45 -7.75 4.24
CA TRP A 63 2.63 -8.33 3.61
C TRP A 63 3.64 -7.26 3.16
N VAL A 64 3.17 -6.17 2.52
CA VAL A 64 4.04 -5.05 2.12
C VAL A 64 4.68 -4.41 3.35
N TYR A 65 3.91 -4.17 4.41
CA TYR A 65 4.45 -3.64 5.67
C TYR A 65 5.60 -4.50 6.20
N ARG A 66 5.38 -5.81 6.33
CA ARG A 66 6.41 -6.74 6.83
C ARG A 66 7.60 -6.84 5.90
N ASP A 67 7.39 -6.77 4.58
CA ASP A 67 8.46 -6.82 3.59
C ASP A 67 9.30 -5.53 3.60
N ALA A 68 8.68 -4.37 3.80
CA ALA A 68 9.38 -3.09 3.91
C ALA A 68 10.23 -3.01 5.17
N GLU A 69 9.68 -3.44 6.32
CA GLU A 69 10.39 -3.44 7.59
C GLU A 69 11.61 -4.39 7.55
N LYS A 70 11.45 -5.57 6.92
CA LYS A 70 12.57 -6.52 6.70
C LYS A 70 13.69 -5.95 5.84
N ARG A 71 13.41 -4.95 5.02
CA ARG A 71 14.39 -4.33 4.11
C ARG A 71 14.93 -3.00 4.65
N GLY A 72 14.64 -2.66 5.91
CA GLY A 72 15.13 -1.45 6.56
C GLY A 72 14.51 -0.15 6.02
N SER A 73 13.38 -0.25 5.32
CA SER A 73 12.54 0.90 4.96
C SER A 73 11.40 1.02 5.96
N SER A 74 10.93 2.23 6.24
CA SER A 74 9.81 2.46 7.17
C SER A 74 8.54 1.81 6.64
N GLY A 75 8.12 0.69 7.25
CA GLY A 75 6.99 -0.10 6.78
C GLY A 75 5.66 0.65 6.85
N VAL A 76 5.50 1.53 7.84
CA VAL A 76 4.27 2.33 8.03
C VAL A 76 4.05 3.31 6.88
N LEU A 77 5.11 3.98 6.41
CA LEU A 77 5.04 4.91 5.28
C LEU A 77 4.63 4.16 4.00
N TRP A 78 5.26 3.01 3.73
CA TRP A 78 4.92 2.19 2.57
C TRP A 78 3.50 1.61 2.64
N LEU A 79 3.05 1.20 3.82
CA LEU A 79 1.67 0.77 4.05
C LEU A 79 0.68 1.92 3.79
N LEU A 80 0.95 3.12 4.28
CA LEU A 80 0.09 4.29 4.04
C LEU A 80 0.01 4.63 2.55
N ILE A 81 1.15 4.61 1.86
CA ILE A 81 1.24 4.78 0.40
C ILE A 81 0.40 3.72 -0.32
N VAL A 82 0.54 2.44 0.03
CA VAL A 82 -0.25 1.34 -0.56
C VAL A 82 -1.74 1.50 -0.27
N ILE A 83 -2.13 2.02 0.89
CA ILE A 83 -3.54 2.25 1.20
C ILE A 83 -4.13 3.38 0.34
N ILE A 84 -3.41 4.48 0.19
CA ILE A 84 -3.87 5.66 -0.55
C ILE A 84 -3.83 5.42 -2.08
N LEU A 85 -2.72 4.86 -2.57
CA LEU A 85 -2.48 4.63 -4.00
C LEU A 85 -3.00 3.25 -4.48
N GLY A 86 -3.41 2.38 -3.56
CA GLY A 86 -3.90 1.04 -3.85
C GLY A 86 -2.86 0.18 -4.54
N ILE A 87 -3.26 -0.48 -5.64
CA ILE A 87 -2.37 -1.29 -6.47
C ILE A 87 -1.16 -0.50 -6.99
N ILE A 88 -1.31 0.81 -7.26
CA ILE A 88 -0.18 1.62 -7.72
C ILE A 88 0.92 1.63 -6.64
N GLY A 89 0.55 1.75 -5.36
CA GLY A 89 1.51 1.71 -4.27
C GLY A 89 2.26 0.39 -4.20
N ILE A 90 1.59 -0.74 -4.48
CA ILE A 90 2.23 -2.06 -4.54
C ILE A 90 3.22 -2.13 -5.70
N ILE A 91 2.85 -1.62 -6.87
CA ILE A 91 3.74 -1.59 -8.04
C ILE A 91 4.97 -0.72 -7.74
N ILE A 92 4.77 0.48 -7.19
CA ILE A 92 5.87 1.36 -6.79
C ILE A 92 6.78 0.65 -5.78
N TRP A 93 6.19 -0.02 -4.78
CA TRP A 93 6.96 -0.79 -3.80
C TRP A 93 7.80 -1.87 -4.48
N LEU A 94 7.22 -2.65 -5.40
CA LEU A 94 7.94 -3.71 -6.13
C LEU A 94 9.07 -3.17 -7.00
N VAL A 95 8.90 -1.98 -7.60
CA VAL A 95 9.92 -1.33 -8.43
C VAL A 95 11.06 -0.74 -7.59
N VAL A 96 10.73 -0.09 -6.47
CA VAL A 96 11.70 0.56 -5.57
C VAL A 96 12.32 -0.41 -4.58
N ARG A 97 11.80 -1.65 -4.51
CA ARG A 97 12.17 -2.70 -3.56
C ARG A 97 13.70 -2.86 -3.44
N PRO A 98 14.31 -2.47 -2.30
CA PRO A 98 15.74 -2.65 -2.11
C PRO A 98 16.10 -4.11 -1.81
N PRO A 99 17.32 -4.57 -2.13
CA PRO A 99 17.80 -5.90 -1.77
C PRO A 99 17.89 -6.06 -0.25
N ILE A 100 17.72 -7.29 0.24
CA ILE A 100 17.74 -7.60 1.67
C ILE A 100 19.13 -7.25 2.23
N GLY A 101 19.19 -6.33 3.20
CA GLY A 101 20.45 -5.83 3.78
C GLY A 101 21.01 -4.55 3.13
N GLY A 102 20.37 -4.04 2.07
CA GLY A 102 20.67 -2.72 1.52
C GLY A 102 19.95 -1.64 2.32
N HIS A 103 20.61 -1.07 3.33
CA HIS A 103 20.05 0.09 4.02
C HIS A 103 19.82 1.21 2.99
N PRO A 104 18.64 1.86 2.96
CA PRO A 104 18.46 3.10 2.25
C PRO A 104 19.59 4.01 2.72
N LYS A 105 20.43 4.49 1.80
CA LYS A 105 21.41 5.51 2.13
C LYS A 105 20.58 6.73 2.53
N GLU A 106 20.31 6.84 3.84
CA GLU A 106 19.88 8.06 4.48
C GLU A 106 20.72 9.15 3.85
N GLN A 107 20.05 10.12 3.23
CA GLN A 107 20.68 11.12 2.36
C GLN A 107 21.78 11.80 3.15
N ALA A 108 22.99 11.24 3.09
CA ALA A 108 24.15 11.71 3.80
C ALA A 108 24.45 13.04 3.14
N SER A 109 24.03 14.10 3.79
CA SER A 109 24.21 15.50 3.43
C SER A 109 25.69 15.73 3.14
N GLY A 110 26.12 15.51 1.89
CA GLY A 110 27.53 15.49 1.55
C GLY A 110 28.17 16.84 1.79
N ARG A 111 29.30 16.88 2.51
CA ARG A 111 30.15 18.08 2.58
C ARG A 111 30.97 18.21 1.32
N MET A 112 31.32 19.43 0.93
CA MET A 112 32.37 19.63 -0.06
C MET A 112 33.73 19.42 0.59
N CYS A 113 34.63 18.71 -0.08
CA CYS A 113 36.00 18.59 0.37
C CYS A 113 36.69 19.97 0.31
N PRO A 114 37.22 20.51 1.42
CA PRO A 114 37.90 21.81 1.44
C PRO A 114 39.22 21.84 0.65
N ASN A 115 39.79 20.67 0.29
CA ASN A 115 41.04 20.61 -0.47
C ASN A 115 40.83 20.51 -1.99
N CYS A 116 39.78 19.80 -2.43
CA CYS A 116 39.57 19.54 -3.86
C CYS A 116 38.20 19.97 -4.39
N GLY A 117 37.30 20.49 -3.54
CA GLY A 117 35.99 21.01 -3.93
C GLY A 117 34.95 19.96 -4.35
N ARG A 118 35.30 18.67 -4.35
CA ARG A 118 34.37 17.59 -4.77
C ARG A 118 33.39 17.22 -3.63
N PRO A 119 32.15 16.86 -3.95
CA PRO A 119 31.18 16.40 -2.95
C PRO A 119 31.61 15.05 -2.38
N ILE A 120 31.58 14.92 -1.06
CA ILE A 120 31.91 13.70 -0.33
C ILE A 120 30.86 13.46 0.77
N PRO A 121 30.51 12.21 1.08
CA PRO A 121 29.53 11.92 2.12
C PRO A 121 30.15 12.20 3.51
N MET A 122 29.33 12.62 4.48
CA MET A 122 29.80 13.10 5.80
C MET A 122 30.47 12.03 6.67
N ASP A 123 30.17 10.76 6.39
CA ASP A 123 30.75 9.58 7.01
C ASP A 123 32.16 9.24 6.48
N SER A 124 32.58 9.83 5.36
CA SER A 124 33.90 9.57 4.80
C SER A 124 35.01 10.25 5.61
N ARG A 125 35.89 9.44 6.22
CA ARG A 125 37.09 9.92 6.92
C ARG A 125 38.21 10.35 5.98
N VAL A 126 38.17 9.92 4.71
CA VAL A 126 39.20 10.18 3.72
C VAL A 126 38.54 10.52 2.39
N CYS A 127 38.97 11.62 1.76
CA CYS A 127 38.52 11.97 0.43
C CYS A 127 39.06 10.98 -0.61
N PRO A 128 38.21 10.29 -1.40
CA PRO A 128 38.65 9.32 -2.41
C PRO A 128 39.37 9.96 -3.60
N TYR A 129 39.23 11.27 -3.79
CA TYR A 129 39.81 11.98 -4.94
C TYR A 129 41.16 12.61 -4.66
N CYS A 130 41.44 13.00 -3.40
CA CYS A 130 42.67 13.71 -3.05
C CYS A 130 43.40 13.13 -1.83
N GLY A 131 42.83 12.12 -1.16
CA GLY A 131 43.45 11.48 0.00
C GLY A 131 43.47 12.32 1.28
N LYS A 132 42.91 13.54 1.29
CA LYS A 132 42.83 14.34 2.53
C LYS A 132 41.96 13.59 3.55
N GLN A 133 42.49 13.41 4.75
CA GLN A 133 41.75 12.87 5.89
C GLN A 133 40.99 13.99 6.61
N PHE A 134 39.76 13.71 7.01
CA PHE A 134 38.95 14.57 7.87
C PHE A 134 38.91 13.91 9.23
N GLU A 135 39.50 14.56 10.24
CA GLU A 135 39.23 14.16 11.62
C GLU A 135 37.74 14.35 11.86
N SER A 136 37.06 13.26 12.22
CA SER A 136 35.66 13.29 12.61
C SER A 136 35.54 14.21 13.81
N PHE A 137 34.86 15.35 13.64
CA PHE A 137 34.46 16.23 14.74
C PHE A 137 33.45 15.49 15.63
N LEU A 138 33.94 14.55 16.43
CA LEU A 138 33.27 14.05 17.62
C LEU A 138 33.87 14.81 18.80
N LYS A 139 33.27 15.95 19.13
CA LYS A 139 33.33 16.56 20.45
C LYS A 139 31.94 17.05 20.83
#